data_AF-A0A4Z2J7Z7-F1
#
_entry.id   AF-A0A4Z2J7Z7-F1
#
_cell.length_a   1.000
_cell.length_b   1.000
_cell.length_c   1.000
_cell.angle_alpha   90.00
_cell.angle_beta   90.00
_cell.angle_gamma   90.00
#
_symmetry.space_group_name_H-M   'P 1'
#
loop_
_entity.id
_entity.type
_entity.pdbx_description
1 polymer ?
#
loop_
_entity_poly.entity_id
_entity_poly.type
_entity_poly.pdbx_seq_one_letter_code
_entity_poly.pdbx_strand_id
1 'polypeptide(L)'
;MGNIVRGVSSTGKVNTDGSLKGSEDDMVVVLRDYPSPEISEPIYRTGEKLRLIAKEAYWWRVRSVKTQKDNYIPHSHVAKVYHGWLFEGIERQKAEELLGLPGNRVGSFLVRESARERGLYSLSVKHRMVKHYRIFRLANSWYYISPRLTFQCLEDMINHYCDFADGLCCALTSPCLSGMTPPSDASPIAPPVVMRRNFDWKKVDRRQLVSTDSHSDNMVSYGVRNSIAAYLSFSGKQNNEQTRAESRKKKSKSVYAIPENGLGNIDYEEDF
;
A
#
# COMPACT_ATOMS: atom_id res chain seq x y z
N MET A 1 -7.28 -49.30 -49.01
CA MET A 1 -7.57 -48.37 -50.11
C MET A 1 -8.35 -47.22 -49.49
N GLY A 2 -7.76 -46.07 -49.18
CA GLY A 2 -7.22 -45.07 -50.12
C GLY A 2 -8.31 -44.00 -50.32
N ASN A 3 -8.33 -42.93 -49.50
CA ASN A 3 -7.89 -41.54 -49.83
C ASN A 3 -8.83 -40.84 -50.85
N ILE A 4 -9.37 -39.62 -50.67
CA ILE A 4 -8.64 -38.35 -50.77
C ILE A 4 -9.56 -37.10 -50.47
N VAL A 5 -9.11 -36.20 -49.56
CA VAL A 5 -8.85 -34.71 -49.61
C VAL A 5 -9.97 -33.74 -50.11
N ARG A 6 -10.18 -32.46 -49.71
CA ARG A 6 -9.49 -31.27 -49.11
C ARG A 6 -10.55 -30.45 -48.34
N GLY A 7 -10.30 -29.59 -47.34
CA GLY A 7 -9.15 -28.78 -46.99
C GLY A 7 -9.49 -27.28 -47.19
N VAL A 8 -9.73 -26.52 -46.11
CA VAL A 8 -9.55 -25.05 -46.06
C VAL A 8 -9.05 -24.65 -44.67
N SER A 9 -7.94 -23.93 -44.69
CA SER A 9 -7.22 -23.32 -43.57
C SER A 9 -7.91 -22.04 -43.09
N SER A 10 -7.95 -21.82 -41.77
CA SER A 10 -7.95 -20.46 -41.23
C SER A 10 -7.10 -20.42 -39.95
N THR A 11 -5.96 -19.78 -40.09
CA THR A 11 -4.99 -19.43 -39.06
C THR A 11 -5.55 -18.32 -38.17
N GLY A 12 -5.87 -18.65 -36.92
CA GLY A 12 -6.21 -17.69 -35.87
C GLY A 12 -5.10 -17.65 -34.83
N LYS A 13 -4.35 -16.54 -34.83
CA LYS A 13 -3.12 -16.30 -34.05
C LYS A 13 -3.29 -16.55 -32.54
N VAL A 14 -2.34 -17.31 -32.01
CA VAL A 14 -1.99 -17.36 -30.59
C VAL A 14 -1.43 -15.98 -30.22
N ASN A 15 -2.20 -15.19 -29.47
CA ASN A 15 -1.71 -13.98 -28.82
C ASN A 15 -1.38 -14.31 -27.37
N THR A 16 -0.17 -14.81 -27.19
CA THR A 16 0.65 -14.57 -26.01
C THR A 16 1.00 -13.09 -26.02
N ASP A 17 0.40 -12.30 -25.13
CA ASP A 17 1.08 -11.09 -24.66
C ASP A 17 0.68 -10.76 -23.22
N GLY A 18 1.70 -10.44 -22.44
CA GLY A 18 1.61 -10.21 -21.02
C GLY A 18 0.89 -8.90 -20.72
N SER A 19 -0.02 -8.95 -19.76
CA SER A 19 -0.43 -7.76 -19.02
C SER A 19 0.02 -7.94 -17.58
N LEU A 20 1.28 -7.58 -17.34
CA LEU A 20 1.78 -7.27 -16.01
C LEU A 20 1.15 -5.94 -15.56
N LYS A 21 -0.08 -6.02 -15.10
CA LYS A 21 -0.56 -5.13 -14.05
C LYS A 21 -0.89 -6.04 -12.88
N GLY A 22 0.07 -6.20 -11.97
CA GLY A 22 -0.23 -6.79 -10.67
C GLY A 22 -1.20 -5.83 -9.97
N SER A 23 -2.49 -6.02 -10.19
CA SER A 23 -3.50 -5.40 -9.36
C SER A 23 -3.34 -5.97 -7.96
N GLU A 24 -3.74 -5.20 -6.96
CA GLU A 24 -3.77 -5.67 -5.58
C GLU A 24 -4.71 -6.89 -5.38
N ASP A 25 -5.43 -7.32 -6.43
CA ASP A 25 -6.27 -8.52 -6.47
C ASP A 25 -5.50 -9.84 -6.60
N ASP A 26 -4.22 -9.82 -6.98
CA ASP A 26 -3.42 -11.04 -7.12
C ASP A 26 -2.63 -11.35 -5.83
N MET A 27 -3.29 -11.23 -4.68
CA MET A 27 -2.77 -11.63 -3.37
C MET A 27 -3.33 -12.99 -2.95
N VAL A 28 -2.46 -13.85 -2.43
CA VAL A 28 -2.84 -15.15 -1.87
C VAL A 28 -2.25 -15.34 -0.48
N VAL A 29 -2.94 -16.13 0.34
CA VAL A 29 -2.46 -16.56 1.66
C VAL A 29 -2.17 -18.05 1.64
N VAL A 30 -1.11 -18.46 2.32
CA VAL A 30 -0.74 -19.86 2.51
C VAL A 30 -1.59 -20.49 3.61
N LEU A 31 -2.26 -21.61 3.30
CA LEU A 31 -3.20 -22.30 4.20
C LEU A 31 -2.58 -23.42 5.02
N ARG A 32 -1.45 -23.93 4.55
CA ARG A 32 -0.66 -25.00 5.15
C ARG A 32 0.79 -24.79 4.78
N ASP A 33 1.67 -25.16 5.69
CA ASP A 33 3.12 -25.12 5.47
C ASP A 33 3.48 -25.91 4.22
N TYR A 34 4.29 -25.30 3.35
CA TYR A 34 4.68 -25.88 2.07
C TYR A 34 6.18 -25.66 1.79
N PRO A 35 6.93 -26.71 1.41
CA PRO A 35 6.53 -28.13 1.48
C PRO A 35 6.19 -28.58 2.90
N SER A 36 5.50 -29.71 3.03
CA SER A 36 5.18 -30.26 4.35
C SER A 36 6.47 -30.44 5.16
N PRO A 37 6.48 -30.11 6.47
CA PRO A 37 7.65 -30.27 7.32
C PRO A 37 8.17 -31.71 7.39
N GLU A 38 7.34 -32.68 7.03
CA GLU A 38 7.71 -34.10 6.91
C GLU A 38 8.63 -34.40 5.73
N ILE A 39 8.57 -33.56 4.68
CA ILE A 39 9.35 -33.74 3.44
C ILE A 39 10.61 -32.88 3.48
N SER A 40 10.46 -31.60 3.84
CA SER A 40 11.57 -30.65 3.89
C SER A 40 11.23 -29.45 4.78
N GLU A 41 12.20 -28.59 5.03
CA GLU A 41 11.94 -27.29 5.64
C GLU A 41 10.91 -26.50 4.81
N PRO A 42 9.81 -25.99 5.41
CA PRO A 42 8.80 -25.24 4.69
C PRO A 42 9.36 -23.93 4.14
N ILE A 43 9.24 -23.75 2.83
CA ILE A 43 9.59 -22.50 2.12
C ILE A 43 8.55 -21.42 2.45
N TYR A 44 7.29 -21.83 2.57
CA TYR A 44 6.15 -20.99 2.89
C TYR A 44 5.47 -21.50 4.14
N ARG A 45 5.20 -20.59 5.08
CA ARG A 45 4.50 -20.91 6.32
C ARG A 45 3.03 -20.48 6.27
N THR A 46 2.20 -21.18 7.01
CA THR A 46 0.78 -20.89 7.15
C THR A 46 0.56 -19.44 7.61
N GLY A 47 -0.33 -18.73 6.90
CA GLY A 47 -0.58 -17.30 7.11
C GLY A 47 0.39 -16.35 6.42
N GLU A 48 1.36 -16.84 5.65
CA GLU A 48 2.20 -15.97 4.83
C GLU A 48 1.41 -15.45 3.61
N LYS A 49 1.53 -14.14 3.36
CA LYS A 49 0.96 -13.48 2.18
C LYS A 49 1.95 -13.53 1.03
N LEU A 50 1.50 -14.04 -0.11
CA LEU A 50 2.29 -14.16 -1.33
C LEU A 50 1.60 -13.39 -2.47
N ARG A 51 2.39 -12.87 -3.39
CA ARG A 51 1.90 -12.27 -4.64
C ARG A 51 1.81 -13.35 -5.70
N LEU A 52 0.68 -13.44 -6.37
CA LEU A 52 0.44 -14.37 -7.45
C LEU A 52 1.02 -13.82 -8.75
N ILE A 53 1.93 -14.58 -9.38
CA ILE A 53 2.60 -14.19 -10.63
C ILE A 53 1.93 -14.89 -11.82
N ALA A 54 1.74 -16.21 -11.73
CA ALA A 54 1.17 -17.00 -12.82
C ALA A 54 0.31 -18.15 -12.29
N LYS A 55 -0.81 -18.40 -12.98
CA LYS A 55 -1.77 -19.48 -12.68
C LYS A 55 -1.54 -20.63 -13.68
N GLU A 56 -0.60 -21.53 -13.40
CA GLU A 56 -0.27 -22.67 -14.27
C GLU A 56 -1.05 -23.92 -13.83
N ALA A 57 -2.37 -23.91 -14.08
CA ALA A 57 -3.29 -24.99 -13.72
C ALA A 57 -3.21 -25.39 -12.23
N TYR A 58 -2.57 -26.52 -11.91
CA TYR A 58 -2.44 -27.04 -10.55
C TYR A 58 -1.38 -26.31 -9.73
N TRP A 59 -0.34 -25.77 -10.39
CA TRP A 59 0.80 -25.11 -9.77
C TRP A 59 0.74 -23.62 -10.03
N TRP A 60 0.82 -22.83 -8.97
CA TRP A 60 0.81 -21.38 -9.08
C TRP A 60 2.21 -20.86 -8.78
N ARG A 61 2.70 -20.00 -9.66
CA ARG A 61 3.95 -19.29 -9.43
C ARG A 61 3.65 -18.09 -8.55
N VAL A 62 4.29 -18.04 -7.39
CA VAL A 62 4.05 -17.04 -6.36
C VAL A 62 5.37 -16.41 -5.90
N ARG A 63 5.32 -15.15 -5.50
CA ARG A 63 6.44 -14.40 -4.92
C ARG A 63 6.17 -14.11 -3.45
N SER A 64 7.10 -14.47 -2.58
CA SER A 64 7.02 -14.06 -1.17
C SER A 64 7.15 -12.54 -1.06
N VAL A 65 6.24 -11.93 -0.31
CA VAL A 65 6.33 -10.49 0.00
C VAL A 65 7.55 -10.22 0.91
N LYS A 66 7.95 -11.18 1.73
CA LYS A 66 9.08 -11.06 2.67
C LYS A 66 10.43 -11.27 2.00
N THR A 67 10.59 -12.36 1.25
CA THR A 67 11.90 -12.73 0.69
C THR A 67 12.09 -12.26 -0.76
N GLN A 68 11.03 -11.76 -1.41
CA GLN A 68 11.02 -11.40 -2.84
C GLN A 68 11.47 -12.53 -3.77
N LYS A 69 11.44 -13.78 -3.29
CA LYS A 69 11.77 -14.97 -4.09
C LYS A 69 10.52 -15.57 -4.71
N ASP A 70 10.67 -16.05 -5.94
CA ASP A 70 9.63 -16.76 -6.68
C ASP A 70 9.76 -18.25 -6.44
N ASN A 71 8.66 -18.92 -6.08
CA ASN A 71 8.58 -20.38 -6.12
C ASN A 71 7.19 -20.83 -6.57
N TYR A 72 7.04 -22.14 -6.77
CA TYR A 72 5.77 -22.75 -7.11
C TYR A 72 5.10 -23.32 -5.86
N ILE A 73 3.78 -23.17 -5.80
CA ILE A 73 2.94 -23.77 -4.75
C ILE A 73 1.67 -24.36 -5.40
N PRO A 74 1.17 -25.52 -4.95
CA PRO A 74 -0.10 -26.03 -5.44
C PRO A 74 -1.25 -25.10 -5.07
N HIS A 75 -2.21 -24.90 -5.97
CA HIS A 75 -3.36 -24.02 -5.69
C HIS A 75 -4.17 -24.45 -4.45
N SER A 76 -4.16 -25.76 -4.13
CA SER A 76 -4.87 -26.34 -2.98
C SER A 76 -4.28 -25.95 -1.61
N HIS A 77 -3.09 -25.35 -1.60
CA HIS A 77 -2.38 -24.90 -0.40
C HIS A 77 -2.50 -23.38 -0.20
N VAL A 78 -3.16 -22.68 -1.11
CA VAL A 78 -3.34 -21.23 -1.05
C VAL A 78 -4.81 -20.84 -1.16
N ALA A 79 -5.17 -19.71 -0.58
CA ALA A 79 -6.45 -19.04 -0.82
C ALA A 79 -6.22 -17.65 -1.38
N LYS A 80 -7.10 -17.20 -2.27
CA LYS A 80 -7.04 -15.82 -2.76
C LYS A 80 -7.59 -14.86 -1.72
N VAL A 81 -6.99 -13.68 -1.66
CA VAL A 81 -7.36 -12.62 -0.72
C VAL A 81 -7.58 -11.33 -1.49
N TYR A 82 -8.80 -10.80 -1.40
CA TYR A 82 -9.19 -9.51 -1.97
C TYR A 82 -9.30 -8.48 -0.85
N HIS A 83 -8.91 -7.23 -1.13
CA HIS A 83 -8.93 -6.10 -0.17
C HIS A 83 -8.20 -6.35 1.16
N GLY A 84 -7.40 -7.43 1.25
CA GLY A 84 -6.71 -7.85 2.48
C GLY A 84 -7.58 -8.53 3.55
N TRP A 85 -8.90 -8.52 3.42
CA TRP A 85 -9.84 -9.08 4.42
C TRP A 85 -10.86 -10.08 3.84
N LEU A 86 -11.04 -10.15 2.51
CA LEU A 86 -11.97 -11.07 1.86
C LEU A 86 -11.21 -12.30 1.33
N PHE A 87 -11.50 -13.47 1.87
CA PHE A 87 -10.81 -14.72 1.55
C PHE A 87 -11.73 -15.66 0.75
N GLU A 88 -11.25 -16.13 -0.39
CA GLU A 88 -11.97 -17.07 -1.26
C GLU A 88 -11.55 -18.52 -0.94
N GLY A 89 -12.51 -19.43 -0.82
CA GLY A 89 -12.23 -20.85 -0.61
C GLY A 89 -11.78 -21.25 0.80
N ILE A 90 -11.97 -20.35 1.78
CA ILE A 90 -11.66 -20.64 3.19
C ILE A 90 -12.88 -21.24 3.90
N GLU A 91 -12.65 -22.40 4.52
CA GLU A 91 -13.63 -23.01 5.41
C GLU A 91 -13.55 -22.45 6.84
N ARG A 92 -14.58 -22.75 7.64
CA ARG A 92 -14.68 -22.29 9.03
C ARG A 92 -13.45 -22.67 9.85
N GLN A 93 -13.03 -23.93 9.81
CA GLN A 93 -11.89 -24.42 10.60
C GLN A 93 -10.60 -23.71 10.20
N LYS A 94 -10.36 -23.50 8.91
CA LYS A 94 -9.19 -22.78 8.42
C LYS A 94 -9.21 -21.29 8.80
N ALA A 95 -10.38 -20.65 8.83
CA ALA A 95 -10.50 -19.29 9.34
C ALA A 95 -10.13 -19.20 10.84
N GLU A 96 -10.56 -20.18 11.64
CA GLU A 96 -10.22 -20.24 13.07
C GLU A 96 -8.71 -20.41 13.29
N GLU A 97 -8.06 -21.26 12.49
CA GLU A 97 -6.60 -21.46 12.49
C GLU A 97 -5.85 -20.18 12.09
N LEU A 98 -6.24 -19.54 10.99
CA LEU A 98 -5.60 -18.31 10.51
C LEU A 98 -5.74 -17.15 11.51
N LEU A 99 -6.92 -16.99 12.15
CA LEU A 99 -7.15 -15.99 13.20
C LEU A 99 -6.47 -16.37 14.52
N GLY A 100 -6.14 -17.65 14.71
CA GLY A 100 -5.37 -18.16 15.84
C GLY A 100 -3.87 -17.94 15.73
N LEU A 101 -3.36 -17.61 14.53
CA LEU A 101 -1.94 -17.35 14.32
C LEU A 101 -1.45 -16.13 15.13
N PRO A 102 -0.17 -16.16 15.57
CA PRO A 102 0.44 -15.04 16.27
C PRO A 102 0.43 -13.79 15.38
N GLY A 103 0.14 -12.64 15.98
CA GLY A 103 0.03 -11.35 15.28
C GLY A 103 -1.40 -10.85 15.11
N ASN A 104 -2.41 -11.74 15.18
CA ASN A 104 -3.80 -11.33 15.26
C ASN A 104 -4.16 -10.93 16.70
N ARG A 105 -4.87 -9.81 16.84
CA ARG A 105 -5.33 -9.29 18.13
C ARG A 105 -6.84 -9.47 18.27
N VAL A 106 -7.39 -9.13 19.44
CA VAL A 106 -8.83 -9.04 19.61
C VAL A 106 -9.40 -8.00 18.63
N GLY A 107 -10.50 -8.35 17.96
CA GLY A 107 -11.08 -7.57 16.87
C GLY A 107 -10.52 -7.90 15.49
N SER A 108 -9.46 -8.72 15.38
CA SER A 108 -8.97 -9.15 14.07
C SER A 108 -10.01 -9.99 13.35
N PHE A 109 -10.17 -9.80 12.05
CA PHE A 109 -11.29 -10.39 11.32
C PHE A 109 -10.93 -10.82 9.90
N LEU A 110 -11.75 -11.71 9.35
CA LEU A 110 -11.77 -12.01 7.93
C LEU A 110 -13.19 -12.31 7.47
N VAL A 111 -13.50 -11.97 6.23
CA VAL A 111 -14.70 -12.42 5.55
C VAL A 111 -14.32 -13.59 4.68
N ARG A 112 -15.02 -14.71 4.81
CA ARG A 112 -14.84 -15.89 3.95
C ARG A 112 -16.03 -16.06 3.03
N GLU A 113 -15.77 -16.30 1.75
CA GLU A 113 -16.78 -16.75 0.80
C GLU A 113 -16.92 -18.27 0.88
N SER A 114 -18.17 -18.76 0.87
CA SER A 114 -18.46 -20.19 0.85
C SER A 114 -17.95 -20.82 -0.44
N ALA A 115 -17.15 -21.89 -0.33
CA ALA A 115 -16.68 -22.65 -1.49
C ALA A 115 -17.83 -23.37 -2.24
N ARG A 116 -18.94 -23.67 -1.56
CA ARG A 116 -20.08 -24.43 -2.13
C ARG A 116 -21.06 -23.56 -2.89
N GLU A 117 -21.16 -22.28 -2.52
CA GLU A 117 -22.18 -21.39 -3.06
C GLU A 117 -21.64 -19.96 -3.09
N ARG A 118 -21.42 -19.47 -4.30
CA ARG A 118 -20.93 -18.10 -4.52
C ARG A 118 -21.97 -17.09 -4.04
N GLY A 119 -21.49 -16.03 -3.39
CA GLY A 119 -22.36 -15.00 -2.82
C GLY A 119 -22.87 -15.28 -1.40
N LEU A 120 -22.52 -16.43 -0.79
CA LEU A 120 -22.67 -16.62 0.65
C LEU A 120 -21.38 -16.25 1.37
N TYR A 121 -21.45 -15.22 2.20
CA TYR A 121 -20.32 -14.73 2.98
C TYR A 121 -20.50 -15.05 4.47
N SER A 122 -19.38 -15.18 5.17
CA SER A 122 -19.38 -15.28 6.63
C SER A 122 -18.24 -14.44 7.20
N LEU A 123 -18.57 -13.58 8.16
CA LEU A 123 -17.59 -12.80 8.91
C LEU A 123 -17.08 -13.65 10.07
N SER A 124 -15.77 -13.78 10.21
CA SER A 124 -15.12 -14.47 11.32
C SER A 124 -14.28 -13.47 12.09
N VAL A 125 -14.51 -13.35 13.41
CA VAL A 125 -13.90 -12.32 14.27
C VAL A 125 -13.20 -12.98 15.44
N LYS A 126 -11.95 -12.58 15.68
CA LYS A 126 -11.15 -13.01 16.82
C LYS A 126 -11.54 -12.23 18.08
N HIS A 127 -12.04 -12.93 19.07
CA HIS A 127 -12.23 -12.44 20.43
C HIS A 127 -11.52 -13.40 21.41
N ARG A 128 -12.12 -13.76 22.55
CA ARG A 128 -11.67 -14.90 23.39
C ARG A 128 -11.63 -16.19 22.57
N MET A 129 -12.74 -16.47 21.88
CA MET A 129 -12.85 -17.50 20.85
C MET A 129 -13.23 -16.82 19.54
N VAL A 130 -12.96 -17.49 18.41
CA VAL A 130 -13.41 -16.98 17.11
C VAL A 130 -14.93 -17.09 17.04
N LYS A 131 -15.59 -15.98 16.70
CA LYS A 131 -17.05 -15.90 16.48
C LYS A 131 -17.31 -15.79 15.00
N HIS A 132 -18.36 -16.47 14.54
CA HIS A 132 -18.76 -16.45 13.13
C HIS A 132 -20.15 -15.86 12.99
N TYR A 133 -20.28 -14.91 12.08
CA TYR A 133 -21.52 -14.25 11.72
C TYR A 133 -21.84 -14.56 10.26
N ARG A 134 -23.06 -15.02 10.02
CA ARG A 134 -23.53 -15.26 8.66
C ARG A 134 -23.92 -13.91 8.05
N ILE A 135 -23.37 -13.62 6.87
CA ILE A 135 -23.78 -12.44 6.09
C ILE A 135 -24.82 -12.93 5.10
N PHE A 136 -25.99 -12.30 5.14
CA PHE A 136 -27.08 -12.58 4.24
C PHE A 136 -27.11 -11.54 3.12
N ARG A 137 -27.61 -11.96 1.96
CA ARG A 137 -27.79 -11.11 0.79
C ARG A 137 -29.28 -11.01 0.48
N LEU A 138 -29.82 -9.80 0.39
CA LEU A 138 -31.19 -9.53 -0.01
C LEU A 138 -31.37 -9.64 -1.53
N ALA A 139 -32.62 -9.69 -1.97
CA ALA A 139 -32.98 -9.69 -3.39
C ALA A 139 -32.52 -8.42 -4.14
N ASN A 140 -32.42 -7.27 -3.45
CA ASN A 140 -31.86 -6.03 -3.99
C ASN A 140 -30.32 -6.00 -3.99
N SER A 141 -29.66 -7.14 -3.77
CA SER A 141 -28.21 -7.30 -3.65
C SER A 141 -27.54 -6.62 -2.46
N TRP A 142 -28.30 -6.12 -1.47
CA TRP A 142 -27.73 -5.57 -0.25
C TRP A 142 -27.32 -6.66 0.74
N TYR A 143 -26.35 -6.36 1.59
CA TYR A 143 -25.79 -7.26 2.59
C TYR A 143 -26.23 -6.88 4.00
N TYR A 144 -26.39 -7.87 4.87
CA TYR A 144 -26.65 -7.64 6.30
C TYR A 144 -26.20 -8.81 7.17
N ILE A 145 -25.96 -8.50 8.44
CA ILE A 145 -25.80 -9.50 9.52
C ILE A 145 -27.02 -9.41 10.43
N SER A 146 -27.36 -8.19 10.87
CA SER A 146 -28.58 -7.86 11.61
C SER A 146 -29.59 -7.24 10.65
N PRO A 147 -30.87 -7.68 10.60
CA PRO A 147 -31.87 -7.10 9.71
C PRO A 147 -32.12 -5.60 9.89
N ARG A 148 -31.69 -5.03 11.02
CA ARG A 148 -31.80 -3.60 11.32
C ARG A 148 -30.82 -2.74 10.54
N LEU A 149 -29.76 -3.34 10.01
CA LEU A 149 -28.64 -2.63 9.40
C LEU A 149 -28.24 -3.33 8.09
N THR A 150 -28.43 -2.61 6.99
CA THR A 150 -28.24 -3.14 5.63
C THR A 150 -27.25 -2.26 4.86
N PHE A 151 -26.47 -2.87 3.98
CA PHE A 151 -25.36 -2.23 3.28
C PHE A 151 -25.37 -2.55 1.79
N GLN A 152 -24.92 -1.62 0.95
CA GLN A 152 -24.91 -1.80 -0.50
C GLN A 152 -23.77 -2.70 -0.96
N CYS A 153 -22.62 -2.67 -0.27
CA CYS A 153 -21.48 -3.53 -0.53
C CYS A 153 -20.87 -4.07 0.78
N LEU A 154 -19.99 -5.06 0.66
CA LEU A 154 -19.29 -5.63 1.82
C LEU A 154 -18.32 -4.64 2.45
N GLU A 155 -17.70 -3.76 1.66
CA GLU A 155 -16.75 -2.76 2.16
C GLU A 155 -17.41 -1.78 3.13
N ASP A 156 -18.57 -1.22 2.77
CA ASP A 156 -19.37 -0.35 3.64
C ASP A 156 -19.75 -1.06 4.95
N MET A 157 -20.15 -2.33 4.85
CA MET A 157 -20.48 -3.15 6.02
C MET A 157 -19.27 -3.31 6.95
N ILE A 158 -18.10 -3.62 6.39
CA ILE A 158 -16.88 -3.80 7.18
C ILE A 158 -16.45 -2.48 7.82
N ASN A 159 -16.48 -1.37 7.08
CA ASN A 159 -16.14 -0.04 7.60
C ASN A 159 -17.05 0.34 8.77
N HIS A 160 -18.36 0.11 8.66
CA HIS A 160 -19.29 0.35 9.76
C HIS A 160 -18.93 -0.47 11.00
N TYR A 161 -18.67 -1.77 10.84
CA TYR A 161 -18.33 -2.63 11.98
C TYR A 161 -16.92 -2.38 12.55
N CYS A 162 -16.06 -1.65 11.85
CA CYS A 162 -14.81 -1.13 12.39
C CYS A 162 -15.04 -0.01 13.41
N ASP A 163 -16.01 0.87 13.15
CA ASP A 163 -16.34 1.99 14.03
C ASP A 163 -17.28 1.56 15.18
N PHE A 164 -18.29 0.74 14.87
CA PHE A 164 -19.35 0.34 15.80
C PHE A 164 -19.60 -1.17 15.80
N ALA A 165 -19.59 -1.81 16.97
CA ALA A 165 -19.82 -3.25 17.05
C ALA A 165 -21.27 -3.65 16.69
N ASP A 166 -22.28 -2.83 17.00
CA ASP A 166 -23.70 -3.00 16.63
C ASP A 166 -24.26 -4.43 16.65
N GLY A 167 -23.97 -5.15 17.74
CA GLY A 167 -24.43 -6.53 17.96
C GLY A 167 -23.39 -7.62 17.65
N LEU A 168 -22.22 -7.25 17.13
CA LEU A 168 -21.04 -8.11 17.11
C LEU A 168 -20.40 -8.21 18.50
N CYS A 169 -19.54 -9.21 18.69
CA CYS A 169 -18.84 -9.42 19.95
C CYS A 169 -17.83 -8.32 20.30
N CYS A 170 -17.27 -7.67 19.29
CA CYS A 170 -16.38 -6.51 19.39
C CYS A 170 -16.33 -5.78 18.05
N ALA A 171 -15.87 -4.53 18.06
CA ALA A 171 -15.57 -3.79 16.84
C ALA A 171 -14.41 -4.45 16.07
N LEU A 172 -14.44 -4.34 14.75
CA LEU A 172 -13.42 -4.87 13.86
C LEU A 172 -12.19 -3.96 13.91
N THR A 173 -11.01 -4.52 14.17
CA THR A 173 -9.80 -3.70 14.36
C THR A 173 -8.86 -3.80 13.18
N SER A 174 -8.48 -5.02 12.81
CA SER A 174 -7.52 -5.25 11.73
C SER A 174 -7.91 -6.47 10.90
N PRO A 175 -7.68 -6.45 9.58
CA PRO A 175 -7.75 -7.67 8.78
C PRO A 175 -6.83 -8.76 9.34
N CYS A 176 -7.22 -10.02 9.12
CA CYS A 176 -6.43 -11.18 9.48
C CYS A 176 -5.03 -11.10 8.83
N LEU A 177 -3.99 -11.39 9.60
CA LEU A 177 -2.60 -11.39 9.15
C LEU A 177 -2.09 -10.01 8.70
N SER A 178 -2.70 -8.92 9.17
CA SER A 178 -2.21 -7.56 8.90
C SER A 178 -0.85 -7.28 9.55
N GLY A 179 -0.58 -7.90 10.71
CA GLY A 179 0.68 -7.75 11.46
C GLY A 179 1.75 -8.81 11.20
N MET A 180 1.61 -9.65 10.16
CA MET A 180 2.58 -10.70 9.83
C MET A 180 3.79 -10.18 9.01
N THR A 181 3.85 -8.87 8.74
CA THR A 181 5.12 -8.18 8.49
C THR A 181 5.95 -8.32 9.76
N PRO A 182 7.20 -8.84 9.68
CA PRO A 182 8.04 -8.91 10.87
C PRO A 182 8.07 -7.51 11.52
N PRO A 183 8.16 -7.41 12.85
CA PRO A 183 8.60 -6.17 13.45
C PRO A 183 9.93 -5.87 12.77
N SER A 184 9.94 -4.87 11.89
CA SER A 184 11.16 -4.14 11.68
C SER A 184 11.55 -3.70 13.09
N ASP A 185 12.63 -4.27 13.62
CA ASP A 185 13.51 -3.56 14.52
C ASP A 185 14.04 -2.32 13.77
N ALA A 186 13.12 -1.41 13.47
CA ALA A 186 13.35 -0.07 13.03
C ALA A 186 12.89 0.77 14.22
N SER A 187 13.74 0.77 15.24
CA SER A 187 14.00 2.04 15.89
C SER A 187 14.21 3.08 14.77
N PRO A 188 13.60 4.27 14.83
CA PRO A 188 13.91 5.32 13.87
C PRO A 188 15.35 5.75 14.14
N ILE A 189 16.31 5.01 13.60
CA ILE A 189 17.69 5.46 13.49
C ILE A 189 17.60 6.58 12.46
N ALA A 190 17.45 7.80 12.98
CA ALA A 190 17.73 9.02 12.24
C ALA A 190 19.02 8.77 11.44
N PRO A 191 19.09 9.22 10.16
CA PRO A 191 20.25 8.98 9.33
C PRO A 191 21.50 9.36 10.11
N PRO A 192 22.55 8.51 10.16
CA PRO A 192 23.69 8.75 11.01
C PRO A 192 24.24 10.12 10.65
N VAL A 193 24.13 11.07 11.57
CA VAL A 193 24.82 12.35 11.46
C VAL A 193 26.29 11.97 11.54
N VAL A 194 26.93 11.83 10.38
CA VAL A 194 28.35 11.57 10.27
C VAL A 194 29.07 12.82 10.75
N MET A 195 29.25 12.94 12.07
CA MET A 195 30.21 13.87 12.67
C MET A 195 31.59 13.39 12.25
N ARG A 196 32.06 13.87 11.09
CA ARG A 196 33.46 13.67 10.67
C ARG A 196 34.34 14.41 11.66
N ARG A 197 34.84 13.69 12.68
CA ARG A 197 35.65 14.22 13.79
C ARG A 197 37.01 14.82 13.37
N ASN A 198 37.39 14.76 12.09
CA ASN A 198 38.64 15.31 11.56
C ASN A 198 38.40 16.30 10.40
N PHE A 199 37.45 17.22 10.54
CA PHE A 199 37.18 18.24 9.52
C PHE A 199 38.18 19.41 9.65
N ASP A 200 39.22 19.40 8.82
CA ASP A 200 40.25 20.44 8.78
C ASP A 200 39.87 21.54 7.77
N TRP A 201 39.48 22.71 8.28
CA TRP A 201 39.04 23.86 7.46
C TRP A 201 40.16 24.41 6.56
N LYS A 202 41.42 24.16 6.90
CA LYS A 202 42.57 24.65 6.12
C LYS A 202 42.77 23.88 4.81
N LYS A 203 42.14 22.71 4.67
CA LYS A 203 42.23 21.85 3.48
C LYS A 203 41.05 22.00 2.52
N VAL A 204 40.07 22.84 2.86
CA VAL A 204 38.89 23.05 2.02
C VAL A 204 39.17 24.16 1.01
N ASP A 205 39.15 23.83 -0.27
CA ASP A 205 39.27 24.82 -1.34
C ASP A 205 37.98 25.64 -1.45
N ARG A 206 38.11 26.96 -1.50
CA ARG A 206 36.99 27.92 -1.50
C ARG A 206 36.10 27.76 -2.72
N ARG A 207 36.63 27.22 -3.83
CA ARG A 207 35.87 26.95 -5.06
C ARG A 207 34.91 25.78 -4.89
N GLN A 208 35.28 24.77 -4.09
CA GLN A 208 34.49 23.57 -3.87
C GLN A 208 33.23 23.80 -3.00
N LEU A 209 33.15 24.95 -2.30
CA LEU A 209 32.01 25.33 -1.46
C LEU A 209 30.80 25.82 -2.25
N VAL A 210 31.03 26.32 -3.48
CA VAL A 210 29.99 26.93 -4.33
C VAL A 210 29.64 26.04 -5.54
N SER A 211 30.46 25.02 -5.81
CA SER A 211 30.21 24.05 -6.88
C SER A 211 29.04 23.10 -6.55
N THR A 212 28.04 23.08 -7.43
CA THR A 212 26.90 22.15 -7.42
C THR A 212 27.19 20.80 -8.08
N ASP A 213 28.39 20.61 -8.63
CA ASP A 213 28.73 19.37 -9.33
C ASP A 213 28.91 18.19 -8.37
N SER A 214 28.32 17.05 -8.75
CA SER A 214 28.28 15.79 -8.01
C SER A 214 29.57 14.99 -8.16
N HIS A 215 30.68 15.52 -7.65
CA HIS A 215 31.90 14.75 -7.48
C HIS A 215 31.98 14.16 -6.06
N SER A 216 32.31 12.87 -5.98
CA SER A 216 32.39 12.08 -4.75
C SER A 216 33.55 12.46 -3.82
N ASP A 217 34.45 13.34 -4.27
CA ASP A 217 35.71 13.66 -3.59
C ASP A 217 35.66 14.98 -2.80
N ASN A 218 34.47 15.59 -2.70
CA ASN A 218 34.34 16.88 -2.02
C ASN A 218 34.25 16.67 -0.50
N MET A 219 35.17 17.27 0.27
CA MET A 219 35.21 17.16 1.73
C MET A 219 33.94 17.69 2.40
N VAL A 220 33.22 18.60 1.73
CA VAL A 220 32.01 19.26 2.23
C VAL A 220 30.74 18.57 1.73
N SER A 221 29.81 18.28 2.65
CA SER A 221 28.54 17.62 2.30
C SER A 221 27.71 18.46 1.32
N TYR A 222 26.92 17.78 0.49
CA TYR A 222 26.04 18.44 -0.48
C TYR A 222 25.07 19.42 0.18
N GLY A 223 24.51 19.05 1.34
CA GLY A 223 23.59 19.91 2.10
C GLY A 223 24.24 21.24 2.49
N VAL A 224 25.46 21.21 3.03
CA VAL A 224 26.20 22.42 3.42
C VAL A 224 26.52 23.29 2.21
N ARG A 225 26.97 22.69 1.10
CA ARG A 225 27.22 23.41 -0.16
C ARG A 225 25.97 24.09 -0.69
N ASN A 226 24.84 23.39 -0.70
CA ASN A 226 23.58 23.91 -1.20
C ASN A 226 23.06 25.08 -0.33
N SER A 227 23.21 24.98 0.99
CA SER A 227 22.87 26.08 1.91
C SER A 227 23.75 27.31 1.71
N ILE A 228 25.05 27.13 1.49
CA ILE A 228 25.98 28.23 1.23
C ILE A 228 25.68 28.89 -0.13
N ALA A 229 25.48 28.10 -1.18
CA ALA A 229 25.12 28.62 -2.50
C ALA A 229 23.81 29.41 -2.47
N ALA A 230 22.79 28.90 -1.75
CA ALA A 230 21.53 29.62 -1.54
C ALA A 230 21.75 30.94 -0.80
N TYR A 231 22.54 30.95 0.27
CA TYR A 231 22.83 32.16 1.02
C TYR A 231 23.60 33.21 0.20
N LEU A 232 24.60 32.81 -0.58
CA LEU A 232 25.34 33.70 -1.47
C LEU A 232 24.46 34.27 -2.58
N SER A 233 23.50 33.48 -3.07
CA SER A 233 22.49 33.94 -4.03
C SER A 233 21.56 35.02 -3.46
N PHE A 234 21.28 34.96 -2.16
CA PHE A 234 20.46 35.96 -1.45
C PHE A 234 21.23 37.18 -0.95
N SER A 235 22.53 37.02 -0.66
CA SER A 235 23.37 38.09 -0.07
C SER A 235 24.18 38.88 -1.11
N GLY A 236 24.10 38.53 -2.39
CA GLY A 236 24.74 39.25 -3.49
C GLY A 236 24.23 40.69 -3.67
N LYS A 237 24.82 41.64 -2.93
CA LYS A 237 24.85 43.05 -3.33
C LYS A 237 25.84 43.23 -4.49
N GLN A 238 25.39 44.02 -5.46
CA GLN A 238 26.07 44.42 -6.69
C GLN A 238 27.59 44.63 -6.54
N ASN A 239 28.37 43.95 -7.37
CA ASN A 239 29.50 44.58 -8.05
C ASN A 239 29.27 44.42 -9.55
N ASN A 240 29.04 45.57 -10.18
CA ASN A 240 28.86 45.75 -11.60
C ASN A 240 30.26 45.90 -12.23
N GLU A 241 30.64 45.02 -13.17
CA GLU A 241 31.27 45.41 -14.44
C GLU A 241 31.54 44.20 -15.35
N GLN A 242 31.02 44.30 -16.59
CA GLN A 242 31.31 43.53 -17.81
C GLN A 242 30.95 42.02 -17.82
N THR A 243 30.03 41.51 -18.64
CA THR A 243 29.68 41.85 -20.03
C THR A 243 28.20 41.59 -20.36
N ARG A 244 27.49 42.68 -20.65
CA ARG A 244 26.55 42.94 -21.76
C ARG A 244 25.95 41.77 -22.58
N ALA A 245 24.61 41.80 -22.64
CA ALA A 245 23.68 41.31 -23.67
C ALA A 245 23.50 39.77 -23.73
N GLU A 246 22.33 39.15 -23.82
CA GLU A 246 21.01 39.49 -24.38
C GLU A 246 19.96 38.72 -23.53
N SER A 247 18.80 39.23 -23.17
CA SER A 247 17.63 39.30 -24.04
C SER A 247 16.42 39.55 -23.14
N ARG A 248 15.40 40.14 -23.74
CA ARG A 248 14.40 40.99 -23.09
C ARG A 248 13.09 40.23 -22.80
N LYS A 249 12.39 40.74 -21.79
CA LYS A 249 10.91 40.77 -21.60
C LYS A 249 10.22 39.49 -21.09
N LYS A 250 9.71 39.57 -19.86
CA LYS A 250 8.25 39.65 -19.58
C LYS A 250 8.02 40.22 -18.17
N LYS A 251 7.21 41.30 -18.10
CA LYS A 251 6.87 42.06 -16.88
C LYS A 251 5.87 41.26 -16.03
N SER A 252 6.16 41.13 -14.74
CA SER A 252 5.18 40.80 -13.69
C SER A 252 4.55 42.07 -13.13
N LYS A 253 3.23 42.08 -12.93
CA LYS A 253 2.52 43.01 -12.04
C LYS A 253 1.96 42.18 -10.88
N SER A 254 2.43 42.42 -9.67
CA SER A 254 1.80 41.99 -8.42
C SER A 254 1.51 43.22 -7.59
N VAL A 255 0.25 43.40 -7.18
CA VAL A 255 -0.14 44.36 -6.15
C VAL A 255 -1.03 43.59 -5.19
N TYR A 256 -0.59 43.45 -3.94
CA TYR A 256 -1.46 43.21 -2.79
C TYR A 256 -1.34 44.44 -1.90
N ALA A 257 -2.48 45.05 -1.58
CA ALA A 257 -2.60 46.12 -0.61
C ALA A 257 -3.47 45.62 0.56
N ILE A 258 -3.03 45.91 1.78
CA ILE A 258 -3.76 45.73 3.04
C ILE A 258 -4.29 47.12 3.45
N PRO A 259 -5.51 47.27 3.99
CA PRO A 259 -5.87 48.45 4.75
C PRO A 259 -5.94 48.17 6.26
N GLU A 260 -5.40 49.10 7.06
CA GLU A 260 -5.60 49.21 8.51
C GLU A 260 -6.71 50.21 8.86
N ASN A 261 -7.26 50.02 10.06
CA ASN A 261 -8.34 50.73 10.74
C ASN A 261 -8.19 52.26 10.89
N GLY A 262 -9.33 52.95 11.04
CA GLY A 262 -9.45 54.28 11.64
C GLY A 262 -10.91 54.75 11.81
N LEU A 263 -11.29 55.03 13.06
CA LEU A 263 -12.63 55.35 13.59
C LEU A 263 -13.24 56.68 13.13
N GLY A 264 -14.58 56.80 13.21
CA GLY A 264 -15.31 58.08 13.27
C GLY A 264 -16.85 57.96 13.28
N ASN A 265 -17.45 58.10 14.48
CA ASN A 265 -18.79 58.58 14.90
C ASN A 265 -19.99 58.60 13.92
N ILE A 266 -21.11 57.92 14.25
CA ILE A 266 -22.35 58.40 14.94
C ILE A 266 -23.15 59.42 14.12
N ASP A 267 -24.36 59.04 13.68
CA ASP A 267 -25.61 59.74 14.01
C ASP A 267 -26.86 58.89 13.71
N TYR A 268 -27.87 59.07 14.56
CA TYR A 268 -29.19 58.45 14.58
C TYR A 268 -30.13 59.06 13.51
N GLU A 269 -31.14 58.30 13.04
CA GLU A 269 -32.58 58.63 13.14
C GLU A 269 -33.47 57.55 12.50
N GLU A 270 -34.62 57.35 13.15
CA GLU A 270 -35.79 56.52 12.81
C GLU A 270 -36.75 57.23 11.82
N ASP A 271 -37.78 56.48 11.40
CA ASP A 271 -39.04 56.85 10.71
C ASP A 271 -38.95 57.11 9.19
N PHE A 272 -39.79 56.54 8.31
CA PHE A 272 -41.17 56.01 8.39
C PHE A 272 -41.33 54.68 7.61
#